data_AF-A0A259L8R9-F1
#
_entry.id   AF-A0A259L8R9-F1
#
_cell.length_a   1.000
_cell.length_b   1.000
_cell.length_c   1.000
_cell.angle_alpha   90.00
_cell.angle_beta   90.00
_cell.angle_gamma   90.00
#
_symmetry.space_group_name_H-M   'P 1'
#
loop_
_entity.id
_entity.type
_entity.pdbx_description
1 polymer ?
#
loop_
_entity_poly.entity_id
_entity_poly.type
_entity_poly.pdbx_seq_one_letter_code
_entity_poly.pdbx_strand_id
1 'polypeptide(L)'
;MVLASRRNEDALAALDLWLARIKADIIPVDAELVDIATQAWLAYGKGRHPASLNFADCISYALARRSGEPLLFKGDDFSKTDTIPAVR
;
A
#
# COMPACT_ATOMS: atom_id res chain seq x y z
N MET A 1 8.67 9.81 -9.60
CA MET A 1 8.11 8.46 -9.40
C MET A 1 9.12 7.43 -9.90
N VAL A 2 9.45 6.42 -9.08
CA VAL A 2 10.56 5.46 -9.36
C VAL A 2 10.41 4.74 -10.71
N LEU A 3 9.17 4.40 -11.08
CA LEU A 3 8.86 3.76 -12.37
C LEU A 3 9.22 4.64 -13.57
N ALA A 4 8.75 5.90 -13.59
CA ALA A 4 9.06 6.85 -14.65
C ALA A 4 10.55 7.19 -14.71
N SER A 5 11.24 7.28 -13.56
CA SER A 5 12.67 7.59 -13.54
C SER A 5 13.57 6.44 -13.99
N ARG A 6 13.07 5.20 -14.00
CA ARG A 6 13.87 3.99 -14.31
C ARG A 6 13.59 3.38 -15.68
N ARG A 7 12.43 3.65 -16.31
CA ARG A 7 11.97 2.93 -17.50
C ARG A 7 11.34 3.81 -18.60
N ASN A 8 11.60 5.12 -18.58
CA ASN A 8 11.07 6.11 -19.52
C ASN A 8 9.53 6.20 -19.50
N GLU A 9 8.94 7.05 -20.34
CA GLU A 9 7.50 7.35 -20.37
C GLU A 9 6.63 6.12 -20.70
N ASP A 10 7.14 5.18 -21.50
CA ASP A 10 6.46 3.92 -21.85
C ASP A 10 6.09 3.07 -20.63
N ALA A 11 6.81 3.24 -19.51
CA ALA A 11 6.56 2.50 -18.28
C ALA A 11 5.20 2.81 -17.65
N LEU A 12 4.69 4.04 -17.84
CA LEU A 12 3.38 4.44 -17.33
C LEU A 12 2.26 3.79 -18.13
N ALA A 13 2.33 3.82 -19.46
CA ALA A 13 1.36 3.14 -20.31
C ALA A 13 1.31 1.63 -20.05
N ALA A 14 2.47 0.99 -19.83
CA ALA A 14 2.53 -0.42 -19.47
C ALA A 14 1.87 -0.72 -18.11
N LEU A 15 2.02 0.17 -17.13
CA LEU A 15 1.36 0.05 -15.83
C LEU A 15 -0.17 0.17 -15.96
N ASP A 16 -0.65 1.17 -16.72
CA ASP A 16 -2.09 1.38 -16.94
C ASP A 16 -2.73 0.17 -17.63
N LEU A 17 -2.07 -0.39 -18.66
CA LEU A 17 -2.51 -1.61 -19.33
C LEU A 17 -2.55 -2.80 -18.36
N TRP A 18 -1.58 -2.90 -17.45
CA TRP A 18 -1.55 -3.98 -16.47
C TRP A 18 -2.67 -3.85 -15.44
N LEU A 19 -2.92 -2.64 -14.91
CA LEU A 19 -4.02 -2.35 -13.99
C LEU A 19 -5.38 -2.67 -14.62
N ALA A 20 -5.57 -2.28 -15.89
CA ALA A 20 -6.78 -2.62 -16.65
C ALA A 20 -6.95 -4.13 -16.83
N ARG A 21 -5.86 -4.85 -17.13
CA ARG A 21 -5.88 -6.30 -17.33
C ARG A 21 -6.29 -7.06 -16.06
N ILE A 22 -5.83 -6.62 -14.89
CA ILE A 22 -6.22 -7.25 -13.61
C ILE A 22 -7.57 -6.73 -13.09
N LYS A 23 -8.19 -5.77 -13.79
CA LYS A 23 -9.42 -5.08 -13.38
C LYS A 23 -9.28 -4.47 -11.98
N ALA A 24 -8.17 -3.77 -11.76
CA ALA A 24 -7.93 -3.11 -10.48
C ALA A 24 -8.93 -1.97 -10.27
N ASP A 25 -9.58 -1.97 -9.12
CA ASP A 25 -10.37 -0.82 -8.66
C ASP A 25 -9.46 0.23 -8.05
N ILE A 26 -9.57 1.47 -8.52
CA ILE A 26 -8.82 2.61 -7.98
C ILE A 26 -9.66 3.31 -6.92
N ILE A 27 -9.23 3.18 -5.67
CA ILE A 27 -9.95 3.72 -4.52
C ILE A 27 -9.36 5.10 -4.15
N PRO A 28 -10.18 6.16 -4.09
CA PRO A 28 -9.71 7.47 -3.65
C PRO A 28 -9.37 7.46 -2.16
N VAL A 29 -8.38 8.25 -1.77
CA VAL A 29 -8.04 8.48 -0.36
C VAL A 29 -8.99 9.53 0.21
N ASP A 30 -9.93 9.08 1.04
CA ASP A 30 -10.89 9.92 1.76
C ASP A 30 -10.49 10.14 3.22
N ALA A 31 -11.30 10.90 3.96
CA ALA A 31 -11.01 11.24 5.37
C ALA A 31 -10.90 10.00 6.26
N GLU A 32 -11.74 8.98 6.04
CA GLU A 32 -11.69 7.74 6.82
C GLU A 32 -10.37 7.00 6.58
N LEU A 33 -9.92 6.88 5.33
CA LEU A 33 -8.60 6.29 5.03
C LEU A 33 -7.46 7.07 5.67
N VAL A 34 -7.54 8.41 5.69
CA VAL A 34 -6.53 9.26 6.33
C VAL A 34 -6.48 9.00 7.84
N ASP A 35 -7.63 8.86 8.50
CA ASP A 35 -7.71 8.56 9.92
C ASP A 35 -7.09 7.20 10.25
N ILE A 36 -7.43 6.16 9.47
CA ILE A 36 -6.87 4.81 9.66
C ILE A 36 -5.37 4.81 9.36
N ALA A 37 -4.91 5.47 8.29
CA ALA A 37 -3.48 5.57 7.96
C ALA A 37 -2.70 6.30 9.06
N THR A 38 -3.29 7.32 9.68
CA THR A 38 -2.70 8.04 10.82
C THR A 38 -2.54 7.11 12.03
N GLN A 39 -3.56 6.32 12.34
CA GLN A 39 -3.49 5.30 13.40
C GLN A 39 -2.42 4.25 13.10
N ALA A 40 -2.31 3.81 11.84
CA ALA A 40 -1.29 2.87 11.39
C ALA A 40 0.13 3.43 11.58
N TRP A 41 0.36 4.71 11.25
CA TRP A 41 1.65 5.36 11.49
C TRP A 41 1.99 5.46 12.99
N LEU A 42 1.01 5.79 13.82
CA LEU A 42 1.22 5.86 15.28
C LEU A 42 1.59 4.50 15.87
N ALA A 43 1.00 3.42 15.38
CA ALA A 43 1.26 2.05 15.84
C ALA A 43 2.53 1.42 15.22
N TYR A 44 2.76 1.63 13.92
CA TYR A 44 3.69 0.84 13.12
C TYR A 44 4.72 1.67 12.33
N GLY A 45 4.70 2.98 12.46
CA GLY A 45 5.49 3.91 11.64
C GLY A 45 7.01 3.77 11.78
N LYS A 46 7.71 4.16 10.71
CA LYS A 46 9.18 4.22 10.63
C LYS A 46 9.77 5.07 11.74
N GLY A 47 10.79 4.53 12.41
CA GLY A 47 11.45 5.16 13.56
C GLY A 47 10.67 5.02 14.88
N ARG A 48 9.52 4.33 14.89
CA ARG A 48 8.67 4.13 16.07
C ARG A 48 8.46 2.64 16.38
N HIS A 49 8.28 1.82 15.34
CA HIS A 49 7.98 0.40 15.46
C HIS A 49 8.87 -0.45 14.53
N PRO A 50 9.18 -1.72 14.87
CA PRO A 50 9.96 -2.61 14.02
C PRO A 50 9.36 -2.92 12.63
N ALA A 51 8.05 -2.74 12.42
CA ALA A 51 7.41 -2.83 11.11
C ALA A 51 7.85 -1.67 10.19
N SER A 52 8.13 -0.51 10.79
CA SER A 52 8.71 0.64 10.11
C SER A 52 7.95 1.11 8.86
N LEU A 53 6.61 1.09 8.90
CA LEU A 53 5.75 1.52 7.80
C LEU A 53 6.08 2.96 7.40
N ASN A 54 6.20 3.22 6.10
CA ASN A 54 6.31 4.57 5.55
C ASN A 54 4.92 5.17 5.21
N PHE A 55 4.89 6.39 4.66
CA PHE A 55 3.62 7.07 4.32
C PHE A 55 2.75 6.29 3.33
N ALA A 56 3.33 5.76 2.26
CA ALA A 56 2.60 4.96 1.27
C ALA A 56 2.14 3.63 1.87
N ASP A 57 2.95 3.01 2.73
CA ASP A 57 2.57 1.77 3.42
C ASP A 57 1.36 1.98 4.34
N CYS A 58 1.27 3.13 5.00
CA CYS A 58 0.13 3.46 5.85
C CYS A 58 -1.17 3.57 5.05
N ILE A 59 -1.12 4.08 3.81
CA ILE A 59 -2.29 4.14 2.91
C ILE A 59 -2.69 2.72 2.49
N SER A 60 -1.73 1.88 2.08
CA SER A 60 -1.98 0.48 1.73
C SER A 60 -2.57 -0.32 2.90
N TYR A 61 -2.00 -0.14 4.09
CA TYR A 61 -2.51 -0.72 5.34
C TYR A 61 -3.95 -0.25 5.60
N ALA A 62 -4.22 1.04 5.47
CA ALA A 62 -5.53 1.61 5.76
C ALA A 62 -6.61 1.03 4.84
N LEU A 63 -6.30 0.88 3.55
CA LEU A 63 -7.24 0.29 2.62
C LEU A 63 -7.53 -1.18 2.95
N ALA A 64 -6.49 -1.98 3.21
CA ALA A 64 -6.66 -3.38 3.63
C ALA A 64 -7.46 -3.50 4.94
N ARG A 65 -7.20 -2.60 5.91
CA ARG A 65 -7.91 -2.59 7.18
C ARG A 65 -9.39 -2.21 7.02
N ARG A 66 -9.69 -1.22 6.16
CA ARG A 66 -11.06 -0.77 5.89
C ARG A 66 -11.86 -1.80 5.11
N SER A 67 -11.29 -2.42 4.09
CA SER A 67 -11.97 -3.44 3.28
C SER A 67 -12.06 -4.79 3.97
N GLY A 68 -11.19 -5.06 4.94
CA GLY A 68 -11.03 -6.38 5.53
C GLY A 68 -10.37 -7.38 4.58
N GLU A 69 -9.81 -6.92 3.47
CA GLU A 69 -9.16 -7.78 2.47
C GLU A 69 -7.68 -8.01 2.78
N PRO A 70 -7.11 -9.16 2.37
CA PRO A 70 -5.69 -9.42 2.50
C PRO A 70 -4.83 -8.44 1.67
N LEU A 71 -3.70 -8.01 2.23
CA LEU A 71 -2.74 -7.14 1.56
C LEU A 71 -1.69 -7.95 0.79
N LEU A 72 -1.54 -7.68 -0.51
CA LEU A 72 -0.45 -8.22 -1.32
C LEU A 72 0.77 -7.31 -1.22
N PHE A 73 1.87 -7.84 -0.71
CA PHE A 73 3.14 -7.12 -0.60
C PHE A 73 4.32 -8.06 -0.84
N LYS A 74 5.51 -7.49 -0.98
CA LYS A 74 6.77 -8.22 -1.09
C LYS A 74 7.70 -7.79 0.04
N GLY A 75 8.44 -8.74 0.61
CA GLY A 75 9.35 -8.48 1.72
C GLY A 75 8.63 -8.58 3.06
N ASP A 76 9.15 -7.89 4.07
CA ASP A 76 8.70 -8.00 5.46
C ASP A 76 7.98 -6.74 5.97
N ASP A 77 7.70 -5.77 5.09
CA ASP A 77 7.22 -4.42 5.47
C ASP A 77 5.94 -4.48 6.32
N PHE A 78 5.06 -5.44 6.05
CA PHE A 78 3.81 -5.63 6.78
C PHE A 78 3.81 -6.84 7.72
N SER A 79 4.88 -7.65 7.77
CA SER A 79 4.90 -8.92 8.53
C SER A 79 4.84 -8.73 10.05
N LYS A 80 5.13 -7.53 10.53
CA LYS A 80 5.03 -7.12 11.94
C LYS A 80 3.84 -6.21 12.23
N THR A 81 2.82 -6.26 11.38
CA THR A 81 1.53 -5.59 11.58
C THR A 81 0.45 -6.63 11.86
N ASP A 82 -0.79 -6.19 12.07
CA ASP A 82 -1.96 -7.05 12.22
C ASP A 82 -2.72 -7.28 10.90
N THR A 83 -2.13 -6.91 9.75
CA THR A 83 -2.71 -7.18 8.43
C THR A 83 -2.67 -8.66 8.06
N ILE A 84 -3.59 -9.08 7.19
CA ILE A 84 -3.63 -10.44 6.64
C ILE A 84 -2.84 -10.44 5.33
N PRO A 85 -1.78 -11.25 5.17
CA PRO A 85 -1.06 -11.35 3.90
C PRO A 85 -1.89 -12.10 2.84
N ALA A 86 -1.93 -11.57 1.62
CA ALA A 86 -2.66 -12.19 0.51
C ALA A 86 -2.04 -13.49 0.00
N VAL A 87 -0.72 -13.63 0.15
CA VAL A 87 0.06 -14.82 -0.20
C VAL A 87 1.05 -15.13 0.91
N ARG A 88 1.34 -16.42 1.13
CA ARG A 88 2.35 -16.89 2.09
C ARG A 88 3.69 -17.12 1.42
#